data_AF-A0A4R9WW85-F1
#
_entry.id   AF-A0A4R9WW85-F1
#
_cell.length_a   1.000
_cell.length_b   1.000
_cell.length_c   1.000
_cell.angle_alpha   90.00
_cell.angle_beta   90.00
_cell.angle_gamma   90.00
#
_symmetry.space_group_name_H-M   'P 1'
#
loop_
_entity.id
_entity.type
_entity.pdbx_description
1 polymer ?
#
loop_
_entity_poly.entity_id
_entity_poly.type
_entity_poly.pdbx_seq_one_letter_code
_entity_poly.pdbx_strand_id
1 'polypeptide(L)' 'MKATAPKSPDMADAANIVLNTIRRPVIMVDPQGFITFANADAEDFFRSSATMLARNTLPKL' A
#
# COMPACT_ATOMS: atom_id res chain seq x y z
N MET A 1 -1.68 6.54 -22.25
CA MET A 1 -1.77 7.78 -21.45
C MET A 1 -1.87 7.38 -19.99
N LYS A 2 -0.81 7.50 -19.18
CA LYS A 2 -0.88 7.31 -17.72
C LYS A 2 -0.92 8.70 -17.08
N ALA A 3 -2.07 9.09 -16.57
CA ALA A 3 -2.19 10.30 -15.78
C ALA A 3 -1.62 10.02 -14.39
N THR A 4 -0.34 10.33 -14.17
CA THR A 4 0.15 10.58 -12.82
C THR A 4 -0.30 12.00 -12.48
N ALA A 5 -1.53 12.13 -11.97
CA ALA A 5 -1.96 13.38 -11.38
C ALA A 5 -1.02 13.69 -10.20
N PRO A 6 -0.58 14.95 -10.04
CA PRO A 6 0.19 15.33 -8.87
C PRO A 6 -0.70 15.08 -7.65
N LYS A 7 -0.34 14.09 -6.83
CA LYS A 7 -1.03 13.84 -5.57
C LYS A 7 -0.68 15.02 -4.68
N SER A 8 -1.59 15.97 -4.52
CA SER A 8 -1.45 17.02 -3.54
C SER A 8 -1.15 16.37 -2.19
N PRO A 9 -0.17 16.86 -1.41
CA PRO A 9 0.24 16.25 -0.15
C PRO A 9 -0.97 15.99 0.77
N ASP A 10 -1.90 16.94 0.85
CA ASP A 10 -3.16 16.82 1.60
C ASP A 10 -4.00 15.59 1.22
N MET A 11 -4.03 15.23 -0.07
CA MET A 11 -4.78 14.07 -0.56
C MET A 11 -4.04 12.76 -0.24
N ALA A 12 -2.71 12.78 -0.24
CA ALA A 12 -1.90 11.63 0.18
C ALA A 12 -2.12 11.33 1.66
N ASP A 13 -2.16 12.38 2.48
CA ASP A 13 -2.39 12.27 3.93
C ASP A 13 -3.81 11.79 4.23
N ALA A 14 -4.82 12.38 3.58
CA ALA A 14 -6.20 11.92 3.72
C ALA A 14 -6.37 10.44 3.32
N ALA A 15 -5.75 10.01 2.22
CA ALA A 15 -5.79 8.61 1.79
C ALA A 15 -5.12 7.69 2.84
N ASN A 16 -3.97 8.09 3.38
CA ASN A 16 -3.29 7.34 4.43
C ASN A 16 -4.15 7.22 5.69
N ILE A 17 -4.81 8.30 6.12
CA ILE A 17 -5.71 8.29 7.28
C ILE A 17 -6.86 7.30 7.05
N VAL A 18 -7.54 7.38 5.92
CA VAL A 18 -8.68 6.48 5.60
C VAL A 18 -8.23 5.03 5.58
N LEU A 19 -7.13 4.73 4.88
CA LEU A 19 -6.63 3.36 4.73
C LEU A 19 -6.14 2.76 6.07
N ASN A 20 -5.56 3.57 6.95
CA ASN A 20 -5.18 3.13 8.30
C ASN A 20 -6.35 3.07 9.29
N THR A 21 -7.49 3.70 8.98
CA THR A 21 -8.71 3.57 9.79
C THR A 21 -9.39 2.21 9.58
N ILE A 22 -9.07 1.52 8.49
CA ILE A 22 -9.52 0.15 8.25
C ILE A 22 -8.74 -0.78 9.19
N ARG A 23 -9.44 -1.33 10.20
CA ARG A 23 -8.92 -2.28 11.20
C ARG A 23 -8.65 -3.70 10.63
N ARG A 24 -8.15 -3.78 9.41
CA ARG A 24 -7.79 -5.02 8.70
C ARG A 24 -6.54 -4.75 7.86
N PRO A 25 -5.70 -5.78 7.61
CA PRO A 25 -4.59 -5.69 6.66
C PRO A 25 -5.05 -5.28 5.27
N VAL A 26 -4.47 -4.21 4.72
CA VAL A 26 -4.69 -3.74 3.34
C VAL A 26 -3.35 -3.53 2.65
N ILE A 27 -3.21 -4.10 1.45
CA ILE A 27 -2.06 -3.89 0.57
C ILE A 27 -2.55 -3.46 -0.82
N MET A 28 -1.75 -2.63 -1.48
CA MET A 28 -1.94 -2.28 -2.88
C MET A 28 -0.87 -2.97 -3.70
N VAL A 29 -1.26 -3.58 -4.82
CA VAL A 29 -0.33 -4.21 -5.76
C VAL A 29 -0.36 -3.52 -7.12
N ASP A 30 0.81 -3.44 -7.75
CA ASP A 30 0.91 -2.96 -9.13
C ASP A 30 0.54 -4.06 -10.15
N PRO A 31 0.45 -3.73 -11.45
CA PRO A 31 0.17 -4.73 -12.49
C PRO A 31 1.24 -5.82 -12.65
N GLN A 32 2.45 -5.63 -12.11
CA GLN A 32 3.53 -6.60 -12.13
C GLN A 32 3.47 -7.53 -10.90
N GLY A 33 2.60 -7.24 -9.94
CA GLY A 33 2.38 -8.03 -8.72
C GLY A 33 3.21 -7.60 -7.52
N PHE A 34 3.90 -6.45 -7.58
CA PHE A 34 4.66 -5.91 -6.46
C PHE A 34 3.77 -5.11 -5.52
N ILE A 35 4.02 -5.23 -4.22
CA ILE A 35 3.36 -4.40 -3.20
C ILE A 35 3.87 -2.96 -3.32
N THR A 36 2.96 -2.01 -3.49
CA THR A 36 3.27 -0.57 -3.61
C THR A 36 2.82 0.25 -2.42
N PHE A 37 1.98 -0.33 -1.56
CA PHE A 37 1.52 0.27 -0.31
C PHE A 37 1.06 -0.83 0.65
N ALA A 38 1.25 -0.59 1.95
CA ALA A 38 0.69 -1.38 3.04
C ALA A 38 0.24 -0.42 4.15
N ASN A 39 -0.93 -0.67 4.74
CA ASN A 39 -1.34 0.03 5.96
C ASN A 39 -0.65 -0.57 7.21
N ALA A 40 -0.75 0.10 8.35
CA ALA A 40 -0.11 -0.33 9.60
C ALA A 40 -0.50 -1.76 10.00
N ASP A 41 -1.80 -2.08 9.93
CA ASP A 41 -2.29 -3.43 10.24
C ASP A 41 -1.69 -4.51 9.31
N ALA A 42 -1.38 -4.19 8.05
CA ALA A 42 -0.70 -5.10 7.15
C ALA A 42 0.77 -5.28 7.54
N GLU A 43 1.48 -4.21 7.89
CA GLU A 43 2.85 -4.32 8.39
C GLU A 43 2.94 -5.21 9.64
N ASP A 44 1.98 -5.04 10.57
CA ASP A 44 1.86 -5.86 11.77
C ASP A 44 1.53 -7.32 11.44
N PHE A 45 0.60 -7.57 10.52
CA PHE A 45 0.22 -8.92 10.10
C PHE A 45 1.39 -9.69 9.46
N PHE A 46 2.11 -9.05 8.54
CA PHE A 46 3.27 -9.65 7.87
C PHE A 46 4.57 -9.56 8.70
N ARG A 47 4.54 -8.88 9.84
CA ARG A 47 5.72 -8.59 10.70
C ARG A 47 6.88 -7.98 9.90
N SER A 48 6.57 -7.13 8.94
CA SER A 48 7.50 -6.54 7.98
C SER A 48 7.01 -5.16 7.55
N SER A 49 7.90 -4.18 7.45
CA SER A 49 7.54 -2.83 7.00
C SER A 49 7.12 -2.81 5.52
N ALA A 50 6.37 -1.78 5.10
CA ALA A 50 5.97 -1.58 3.72
C ALA A 50 7.16 -1.59 2.75
N THR A 51 8.29 -1.01 3.16
CA THR A 51 9.52 -1.01 2.35
C THR A 51 10.09 -2.42 2.13
N MET A 52 9.98 -3.29 3.14
CA MET A 52 10.39 -4.70 2.99
C MET A 52 9.38 -5.48 2.17
N LEU A 53 8.08 -5.26 2.38
CA LEU A 53 6.99 -5.89 1.62
C LEU A 53 7.06 -5.56 0.13
N ALA A 54 7.44 -4.32 -0.23
CA ALA A 54 7.55 -3.87 -1.61
C ALA A 54 8.60 -4.62 -2.44
N ARG A 55 9.53 -5.34 -1.79
CA ARG A 55 10.53 -6.17 -2.48
C ARG A 55 9.99 -7.54 -2.87
N ASN A 56 8.85 -7.92 -2.32
CA ASN A 56 8.21 -9.21 -2.56
C ASN A 56 7.03 -9.05 -3.53
N THR A 57 6.76 -10.11 -4.28
CA THR A 57 5.56 -10.23 -5.11
C THR A 57 4.58 -11.18 -4.44
N LEU A 58 3.28 -10.94 -4.66
CA LEU A 58 2.31 -11.99 -4.41
C LEU A 58 2.45 -13.04 -5.53
N PRO A 59 2.76 -14.31 -5.23
CA PRO A 59 2.65 -15.35 -6.24
C PRO A 59 1.20 -15.36 -6.74
N LYS A 60 1.01 -15.46 -8.06
CA LYS A 60 -0.33 -15.50 -8.69
C LYS A 60 -1.19 -16.54 -7.96
N LEU A 61 -2.33 -16.08 -7.43
CA LEU A 61 -3.42 -16.93 -6.94
C LEU A 61 -4.02 -17.74 -8.09
#